data_AF-A0A167CXE8-F1
#
_entry.id   AF-A0A167CXE8-F1
#
_cell.length_a   1.000
_cell.length_b   1.000
_cell.length_c   1.000
_cell.angle_alpha   90.00
_cell.angle_beta   90.00
_cell.angle_gamma   90.00
#
_symmetry.space_group_name_H-M   'P 1'
#
loop_
_entity.id
_entity.type
_entity.pdbx_description
1 polymer ?
#
loop_
_entity_poly.entity_id
_entity_poly.type
_entity_poly.pdbx_seq_one_letter_code
_entity_poly.pdbx_strand_id
1 'polypeptide(L)' 'MIWETPTYPDYHWTVRGDLNERFGEGFSQRVTETLLSIDDPALLQAFPREKFIPASNADYAPIEDTASAIGLLD' A
#
# COMPACT_ATOMS: atom_id res chain seq x y z
N MET A 1 -6.32 16.13 24.22
CA MET A 1 -5.35 15.22 23.57
C MET A 1 -4.28 14.90 24.61
N ILE A 2 -3.98 13.62 24.86
CA ILE A 2 -3.01 13.19 25.90
C ILE A 2 -1.68 12.75 25.27
N TRP A 3 -1.71 12.11 24.10
CA TRP A 3 -0.53 11.76 23.30
C TRP A 3 -0.96 11.44 21.85
N GLU A 4 -0.10 11.72 20.87
CA GLU A 4 -0.19 11.21 19.49
C GLU A 4 1.17 10.64 19.05
N THR A 5 1.19 9.51 18.34
CA THR A 5 2.45 8.89 17.88
C THR A 5 3.09 9.72 16.76
N PRO A 6 4.41 9.62 16.53
CA PRO A 6 4.99 10.01 15.25
C PRO A 6 4.31 9.28 14.09
N THR A 7 4.40 9.83 12.88
CA THR A 7 3.85 9.21 11.67
C THR A 7 4.63 7.96 11.27
N TYR A 8 3.93 6.95 10.76
CA TYR A 8 4.51 5.73 10.19
C TYR A 8 3.66 5.25 9.01
N PRO A 9 4.26 4.50 8.05
CA PRO A 9 3.52 3.89 6.96
C PRO A 9 2.68 2.70 7.48
N ASP A 10 1.48 2.51 6.93
CA ASP A 10 0.55 1.48 7.43
C ASP A 10 -0.15 0.76 6.26
N TYR A 11 -1.28 1.29 5.79
CA TYR A 11 -2.08 0.64 4.75
C TYR A 11 -1.51 0.83 3.33
N HIS A 12 -1.33 -0.29 2.62
CA HIS A 12 -1.06 -0.35 1.18
C HIS A 12 -1.82 -1.51 0.52
N TRP A 13 -1.89 -1.47 -0.81
CA TRP A 13 -2.35 -2.59 -1.63
C TRP A 13 -1.20 -3.55 -1.88
N THR A 14 -1.46 -4.84 -1.72
CA THR A 14 -0.59 -5.92 -2.19
C THR A 14 -1.34 -6.78 -3.18
N VAL A 15 -0.62 -7.30 -4.16
CA VAL A 15 -1.12 -8.24 -5.16
C VAL A 15 -0.13 -9.39 -5.29
N ARG A 16 -0.61 -10.56 -5.75
CA ARG A 16 0.27 -11.71 -5.96
C ARG A 16 1.25 -11.47 -7.10
N GLY A 17 2.45 -12.06 -7.01
CA GLY A 17 3.46 -11.96 -8.06
C GLY A 17 3.10 -12.68 -9.38
N ASP A 18 2.13 -13.60 -9.35
CA ASP A 18 1.71 -14.41 -10.50
C ASP A 18 0.55 -13.81 -11.31
N LEU A 19 0.22 -12.53 -11.08
CA LEU A 19 -0.92 -11.84 -11.73
C LEU A 19 -0.85 -11.88 -13.26
N ASN A 20 0.33 -11.65 -13.84
CA ASN A 20 0.50 -11.63 -15.29
C ASN A 20 0.30 -13.03 -15.92
N GLU A 21 0.71 -14.10 -15.23
CA GLU A 21 0.52 -15.47 -15.71
C GLU A 21 -0.97 -15.83 -15.76
N ARG A 22 -1.76 -15.33 -14.79
CA ARG A 22 -3.19 -15.65 -14.67
C ARG A 22 -4.09 -14.78 -15.55
N PHE A 23 -3.72 -13.52 -15.75
CA PHE A 23 -4.59 -12.52 -16.38
C PHE A 23 -3.99 -11.86 -17.64
N GLY A 24 -2.83 -12.35 -18.08
CA GLY A 24 -2.13 -11.89 -19.28
C GLY A 24 -1.07 -10.84 -18.99
N GLU A 25 -0.15 -10.69 -19.95
CA GLU A 25 0.96 -9.75 -19.87
C GLU A 25 0.47 -8.32 -19.60
N GLY A 26 1.22 -7.61 -18.74
CA GLY A 26 0.92 -6.23 -18.33
C GLY A 26 -0.25 -6.08 -17.36
N PHE A 27 -0.91 -7.16 -16.90
CA PHE A 27 -2.06 -7.04 -16.00
C PHE A 27 -1.70 -6.36 -14.68
N SER A 28 -0.55 -6.70 -14.08
CA SER A 28 -0.09 -6.07 -12.83
C SER A 28 0.07 -4.56 -12.99
N GLN A 29 0.62 -4.11 -14.12
CA GLN A 29 0.77 -2.70 -14.44
C GLN A 29 -0.61 -2.02 -14.60
N ARG A 30 -1.53 -2.64 -15.36
CA ARG A 30 -2.89 -2.11 -15.54
C ARG A 30 -3.63 -1.94 -14.21
N VAL A 31 -3.48 -2.89 -13.27
CA VAL A 31 -4.08 -2.77 -11.92
C VAL A 31 -3.50 -1.56 -11.18
N THR A 32 -2.17 -1.42 -11.16
CA THR A 32 -1.50 -0.28 -10.52
C THR A 32 -1.96 1.05 -11.12
N GLU A 33 -1.94 1.17 -12.44
CA GLU A 33 -2.38 2.39 -13.15
C GLU A 33 -3.85 2.70 -12.89
N THR A 34 -4.71 1.68 -12.85
CA THR A 34 -6.13 1.86 -12.54
C THR A 34 -6.32 2.41 -11.14
N LEU A 35 -5.66 1.84 -10.13
CA LEU A 35 -5.76 2.33 -8.74
C LEU A 35 -5.25 3.77 -8.59
N LEU A 36 -4.12 4.10 -9.23
CA LEU A 36 -3.54 5.44 -9.18
C LEU A 36 -4.37 6.49 -9.93
N SER A 37 -5.19 6.06 -10.89
CA SER A 37 -6.04 6.95 -11.70
C SER A 37 -7.44 7.17 -11.12
N ILE A 38 -7.77 6.58 -9.96
CA ILE A 38 -9.09 6.77 -9.33
C ILE A 38 -9.23 8.23 -8.88
N ASP A 39 -10.17 8.93 -9.49
CA ASP A 39 -10.59 10.29 -9.15
C ASP A 39 -12.07 10.40 -8.73
N ASP A 40 -12.85 9.31 -8.87
CA ASP A 40 -14.26 9.26 -8.46
C ASP A 40 -14.39 9.45 -6.92
N PRO A 41 -15.03 10.55 -6.46
CA PRO A 41 -15.19 10.82 -5.04
C PRO A 41 -15.95 9.73 -4.28
N ALA A 42 -16.89 9.02 -4.91
CA ALA A 42 -17.64 7.95 -4.25
C ALA A 42 -16.74 6.74 -3.95
N LEU A 43 -15.82 6.41 -4.87
CA LEU A 43 -14.84 5.35 -4.65
C LEU A 43 -13.80 5.75 -3.60
N LEU A 44 -13.31 6.99 -3.66
CA LEU A 44 -12.34 7.51 -2.70
C LEU A 44 -12.93 7.65 -1.29
N GLN A 45 -14.21 8.01 -1.14
CA GLN A 45 -14.85 8.08 0.17
C GLN A 45 -15.01 6.71 0.86
N ALA A 46 -15.01 5.60 0.11
CA ALA A 46 -14.95 4.26 0.69
C ALA A 46 -13.62 4.00 1.42
N PHE A 47 -12.58 4.77 1.09
CA PHE A 47 -11.26 4.72 1.69
C PHE A 47 -10.89 6.14 2.14
N PRO A 48 -11.26 6.65 3.32
CA PRO A 48 -11.21 8.09 3.67
C PRO A 48 -9.89 8.80 3.31
N ARG A 49 -9.73 9.15 2.04
CA ARG A 49 -8.50 9.53 1.32
C ARG A 49 -8.91 10.35 0.11
N GLU A 50 -8.00 11.18 -0.35
CA GLU A 50 -8.21 12.06 -1.51
C GLU A 50 -7.65 11.46 -2.81
N LYS A 51 -6.74 10.50 -2.70
CA LYS A 51 -6.08 9.82 -3.82
C LYS A 51 -5.33 8.58 -3.35
N PHE A 52 -5.02 7.69 -4.28
CA PHE A 52 -3.95 6.71 -4.12
C PHE A 52 -2.63 7.26 -4.65
N ILE A 53 -1.52 6.83 -4.07
CA ILE A 53 -0.16 7.21 -4.47
C ILE A 53 0.70 5.96 -4.66
N PRO A 54 1.79 6.03 -5.45
CA PRO A 54 2.73 4.92 -5.55
C PRO A 54 3.31 4.56 -4.18
N ALA A 55 3.56 3.28 -3.96
CA ALA A 55 4.24 2.74 -2.79
C ALA A 55 5.24 1.67 -3.21
N SER A 56 6.28 1.50 -2.41
CA SER A 56 7.37 0.54 -2.59
C SER A 56 7.66 -0.18 -1.28
N ASN A 57 8.30 -1.35 -1.36
CA ASN A 57 8.68 -2.08 -0.15
C ASN A 57 9.64 -1.27 0.75
N ALA A 58 10.47 -0.40 0.16
CA ALA A 58 11.39 0.44 0.91
C ALA A 58 10.69 1.45 1.82
N ASP A 59 9.45 1.86 1.48
CA ASP A 59 8.68 2.77 2.32
C ASP A 59 8.36 2.14 3.69
N TYR A 60 8.35 0.81 3.79
CA TYR A 60 7.99 0.04 4.98
C TYR A 60 9.18 -0.41 5.83
N ALA A 61 10.41 -0.02 5.46
CA ALA A 61 11.61 -0.35 6.25
C ALA A 61 11.49 -0.01 7.74
N PRO A 62 10.92 1.14 8.17
CA PRO A 62 10.76 1.45 9.59
C PRO A 62 9.86 0.45 10.35
N ILE A 63 8.91 -0.17 9.66
CA ILE A 63 8.01 -1.18 10.24
C ILE A 63 8.75 -2.49 10.42
N GLU A 64 9.52 -2.91 9.41
CA GLU A 64 10.38 -4.09 9.46
C GLU A 64 11.41 -3.95 10.59
N ASP A 65 12.14 -2.83 10.65
CA ASP A 65 13.13 -2.56 11.69
C ASP A 65 12.52 -2.63 13.10
N THR A 66 11.33 -2.05 13.28
CA THR A 66 10.62 -2.10 14.56
C THR A 66 10.22 -3.52 14.92
N ALA A 67 9.68 -4.29 13.97
CA ALA A 67 9.27 -5.67 14.19
C ALA A 67 10.45 -6.56 14.57
N SER A 68 11.59 -6.42 13.91
CA SER A 68 12.82 -7.14 14.23
C SER A 68 13.38 -6.75 15.61
N ALA A 69 13.40 -5.45 15.94
CA ALA A 69 13.92 -4.96 17.22
C ALA A 69 13.13 -5.48 18.44
N ILE A 70 11.84 -5.78 18.27
CA ILE A 70 10.98 -6.31 19.33
C ILE A 70 10.74 -7.82 19.23
N GLY A 71 11.40 -8.51 18.29
CA GLY A 71 11.32 -9.96 18.14
C GLY A 71 9.99 -10.48 17.57
N LEU A 72 9.27 -9.66 16.79
CA LEU A 72 8.11 -10.11 16.01
C LEU A 72 8.52 -10.69 14.65
N LEU A 73 9.71 -10.35 14.18
CA LEU A 73 10.31 -10.83 12.94
C LEU A 73 11.73 -11.32 13.23
N ASP A 74 12.13 -12.42 12.58
CA ASP A 74 13.44 -13.06 12.73
C ASP A 74 14.54 -12.36 11.93
#